data_AF-A0AAF0Q0V6-F1
#
_entry.id   AF-A0AAF0Q0V6-F1
#
_cell.length_a   1.000
_cell.length_b   1.000
_cell.length_c   1.000
_cell.angle_alpha   90.00
_cell.angle_beta   90.00
_cell.angle_gamma   90.00
#
_symmetry.space_group_name_H-M   'P 1'
#
loop_
_entity.id
_entity.type
_entity.pdbx_description
1 polymer ?
#
loop_
_entity_poly.entity_id
_entity_poly.type
_entity_poly.pdbx_seq_one_letter_code
_entity_poly.pdbx_strand_id
1 'polypeptide(L)' 'MGLERVQPGCSLVHQILVGDPGFDLLDGAAITKLAKQCVEEQPKKRPNMKEVVARLEGLRAVQEHGEEINVHP' A
#
# COMPACT_ATOMS: atom_id res chain seq x y z
N MET A 1 20.32 -8.96 17.50
CA MET A 1 19.83 -7.66 16.99
C MET A 1 20.69 -7.33 15.76
N GLY A 2 20.28 -7.81 14.59
CA GLY A 2 21.01 -7.58 13.34
C GLY A 2 20.26 -6.53 12.53
N LEU A 3 20.79 -5.31 12.47
CA LEU A 3 20.36 -4.35 11.46
C LEU A 3 21.09 -4.74 10.17
N GLU A 4 20.48 -5.65 9.41
CA GLU A 4 20.99 -6.02 8.10
C GLU A 4 20.94 -4.79 7.20
N ARG A 5 22.11 -4.46 6.65
CA ARG A 5 22.36 -3.28 5.85
C ARG A 5 21.51 -3.37 4.59
N VAL A 6 20.59 -2.42 4.38
CA VAL A 6 19.91 -2.23 3.09
C VAL A 6 20.99 -1.98 2.04
N GLN A 7 21.25 -2.96 1.17
CA GLN A 7 22.15 -2.79 0.04
C GLN A 7 21.45 -1.90 -1.00
N PRO A 8 22.12 -0.83 -1.49
CA PRO A 8 21.55 0.01 -2.54
C PRO A 8 21.50 -0.80 -3.84
N GLY A 9 20.31 -1.17 -4.27
CA GLY A 9 20.07 -1.99 -5.47
C GLY A 9 19.15 -3.20 -5.26
N CYS A 10 18.80 -3.54 -4.01
CA CYS A 10 17.79 -4.57 -3.76
C CYS A 10 16.39 -4.00 -4.00
N SER A 11 15.70 -4.49 -5.03
CA SER A 11 14.26 -4.27 -5.17
C SER A 11 13.55 -4.86 -3.95
N LEU A 12 12.77 -4.04 -3.25
CA LEU A 12 11.94 -4.50 -2.11
C LEU A 12 10.79 -5.41 -2.55
N VAL A 13 10.60 -5.55 -3.87
CA VAL A 13 9.57 -6.39 -4.46
C VAL A 13 10.18 -7.41 -5.41
N HIS A 14 9.57 -8.59 -5.42
CA HIS A 14 9.90 -9.62 -6.40
C HIS A 14 9.60 -9.11 -7.81
N GLN A 15 10.43 -9.50 -8.79
CA GLN A 15 10.42 -8.97 -10.15
C GLN A 15 9.08 -9.17 -10.90
N ILE A 16 8.25 -10.12 -10.43
CA ILE A 16 6.90 -10.38 -10.96
C ILE A 16 5.96 -9.17 -10.77
N LEU A 17 6.17 -8.36 -9.74
CA LEU A 17 5.34 -7.18 -9.48
C LEU A 17 5.72 -5.98 -10.36
N VAL A 18 6.85 -6.06 -11.08
CA VAL A 18 7.28 -4.98 -11.98
C VAL A 18 6.37 -4.98 -13.20
N GLY A 19 5.53 -3.95 -13.31
CA GLY A 19 4.52 -3.82 -14.37
C GLY A 19 3.16 -4.42 -14.05
N ASP A 20 2.96 -4.91 -12.81
CA ASP A 20 1.63 -5.30 -12.35
C ASP A 20 0.77 -4.04 -12.09
N PRO A 21 -0.46 -3.94 -12.63
CA PRO A 21 -1.31 -2.76 -12.47
C PRO A 21 -1.72 -2.49 -11.01
N GLY A 22 -1.69 -3.51 -10.15
CA GLY A 22 -1.94 -3.39 -8.71
C GLY A 22 -0.72 -2.96 -7.90
N PHE A 23 0.42 -2.69 -8.55
CA PHE A 23 1.66 -2.31 -7.89
C PHE A 23 2.22 -0.98 -8.41
N ASP A 24 2.25 0.02 -7.52
CA ASP A 24 3.01 1.26 -7.73
C ASP A 24 4.01 1.51 -6.61
N LEU A 25 5.26 1.81 -6.98
CA LEU A 25 6.36 2.04 -6.04
C LEU A 25 6.11 3.23 -5.09
N LEU A 26 5.36 4.24 -5.52
CA LEU A 26 5.08 5.43 -4.72
C LEU A 26 3.98 5.18 -3.67
N ASP A 27 3.15 4.16 -3.85
CA ASP A 27 2.07 3.83 -2.92
C ASP A 27 2.55 3.16 -1.63
N GLY A 28 3.75 2.57 -1.65
CA GLY A 28 4.28 1.71 -0.57
C GLY A 28 4.24 2.34 0.82
N ALA A 29 4.66 3.61 0.94
CA ALA A 29 4.62 4.32 2.23
C ALA A 29 3.19 4.62 2.69
N ALA A 30 2.30 4.98 1.76
CA ALA A 30 0.91 5.32 2.05
C ALA A 30 0.11 4.09 2.50
N ILE A 31 0.20 2.98 1.77
CA ILE A 31 -0.50 1.72 2.10
C ILE A 31 0.04 1.13 3.41
N THR A 32 1.36 1.18 3.63
CA THR A 32 1.98 0.70 4.88
C THR A 32 1.49 1.50 6.09
N LYS A 33 1.40 2.83 5.96
CA LYS A 33 0.87 3.70 7.02
C LYS A 33 -0.60 3.39 7.31
N LEU A 34 -1.41 3.19 6.27
CA LEU A 34 -2.81 2.79 6.42
C LEU A 34 -2.93 1.44 7.14
N ALA A 35 -2.20 0.42 6.68
CA ALA A 35 -2.19 -0.91 7.29
C ALA A 35 -1.80 -0.86 8.76
N LYS A 36 -0.76 -0.10 9.12
CA LYS A 36 -0.35 0.13 10.52
C LYS A 36 -1.49 0.72 11.35
N GLN A 37 -2.24 1.67 10.81
CA GLN A 37 -3.38 2.28 11.53
C GLN A 37 -4.56 1.31 11.67
N CYS A 38 -4.82 0.45 10.69
CA CYS A 38 -5.87 -0.57 10.77
C CYS A 38 -5.64 -1.58 11.90
N VAL A 39 -4.38 -1.90 12.20
CA VAL A 39 -4.00 -2.86 13.26
C VAL A 39 -3.63 -2.20 14.58
N GLU A 40 -3.93 -0.91 14.75
CA GLU A 40 -3.62 -0.16 15.97
C GLU A 40 -4.23 -0.83 17.20
N GLU A 41 -3.46 -0.88 18.30
CA GLU A 41 -3.84 -1.61 19.51
C GLU A 41 -5.12 -1.03 20.12
N GLN A 42 -5.21 0.30 20.11
CA GLN A 42 -6.40 1.02 20.59
C GLN A 42 -7.47 1.07 19.50
N PRO A 43 -8.63 0.39 19.65
CA PRO A 43 -9.64 0.32 18.59
C PRO A 43 -10.15 1.69 18.12
N LYS A 44 -10.25 2.65 19.05
CA LYS A 44 -10.67 4.04 18.77
C LYS A 44 -9.73 4.84 17.87
N LYS A 45 -8.51 4.36 17.63
CA LYS A 45 -7.52 4.99 16.74
C LYS A 45 -7.49 4.34 15.35
N ARG A 46 -8.18 3.21 15.17
CA ARG A 46 -8.30 2.56 13.87
C ARG A 46 -9.20 3.41 12.97
N PRO A 47 -8.88 3.54 11.67
CA PRO A 47 -9.78 4.17 10.74
C PRO A 47 -11.07 3.35 10.59
N ASN A 48 -12.18 4.02 10.32
CA ASN A 48 -13.39 3.34 9.90
C ASN A 48 -13.30 2.96 8.40
N MET A 49 -14.17 2.06 7.94
CA MET A 49 -14.10 1.57 6.55
C MET A 49 -14.25 2.67 5.49
N LYS A 50 -14.99 3.75 5.75
CA LYS A 50 -15.08 4.88 4.80
C LYS A 50 -13.74 5.58 4.66
N GLU A 51 -13.02 5.78 5.76
CA GLU A 51 -11.67 6.36 5.75
C GLU A 51 -10.65 5.41 5.10
N VAL A 52 -10.81 4.10 5.27
CA VAL A 52 -9.96 3.09 4.60
C VAL A 52 -10.16 3.18 3.09
N VAL A 53 -11.41 3.09 2.62
CA VAL A 53 -11.74 3.14 1.19
C VAL A 53 -11.24 4.43 0.56
N ALA A 54 -11.55 5.59 1.15
CA ALA A 54 -11.11 6.89 0.61
C ALA A 54 -9.58 7.00 0.49
N ARG A 55 -8.83 6.34 1.37
CA ARG A 55 -7.35 6.33 1.31
C ARG A 55 -6.81 5.31 0.31
N LEU A 56 -7.51 4.20 0.08
CA LEU A 56 -7.16 3.23 -0.95
C LEU A 56 -7.45 3.79 -2.35
N GLU A 57 -8.58 4.48 -2.54
CA GLU A 57 -8.92 5.19 -3.78
C GLU A 57 -7.90 6.28 -4.14
N GLY A 58 -7.23 6.86 -3.14
CA GLY A 58 -6.17 7.84 -3.33
C GLY A 58 -4.81 7.26 -3.74
N LEU A 59 -4.67 5.94 -3.85
CA LEU A 59 -3.43 5.30 -4.30
C LEU A 59 -3.29 5.40 -5.82
N ARG A 60 -2.05 5.52 -6.31
CA ARG A 60 -1.77 5.64 -7.75
C ARG A 60 -2.17 4.39 -8.51
N ALA A 61 -1.88 3.21 -7.97
CA ALA A 61 -2.28 1.94 -8.58
C ALA A 61 -3.81 1.89 -8.80
N VAL A 62 -4.59 2.43 -7.85
CA VAL A 62 -6.06 2.46 -7.93
C VAL A 62 -6.56 3.54 -8.89
N GLN A 63 -5.96 4.74 -8.87
CA GLN A 63 -6.36 5.82 -9.78
C GLN A 63 -6.00 5.54 -11.25
N GLU A 64 -4.84 4.92 -11.49
CA GLU A 64 -4.31 4.69 -12.84
C GLU A 64 -4.84 3.38 -13.44
N HIS A 65 -5.11 2.35 -12.62
CA HIS A 65 -5.48 1.01 -13.10
C HIS A 65 -6.71 0.41 -12.41
N GLY A 66 -7.57 1.23 -11.78
CA GLY A 66 -8.74 0.80 -10.99
C GLY A 66 -9.64 -0.24 -11.67
N GLU A 67 -9.90 -0.07 -12.96
CA GLU A 67 -10.70 -1.00 -13.78
C GLU A 67 -10.03 -2.39 -13.92
N GLU A 68 -8.71 -2.43 -14.07
CA GLU A 68 -7.93 -3.66 -14.25
C GLU A 68 -7.79 -4.44 -12.93
N ILE A 69 -7.83 -3.73 -11.80
CA ILE A 69 -7.78 -4.32 -10.45
C ILE A 69 -9.18 -4.58 -9.87
N ASN A 70 -10.24 -4.45 -10.67
CA ASN A 70 -11.64 -4.65 -10.28
C ASN A 70 -12.08 -3.80 -9.07
N VAL A 71 -11.55 -2.58 -8.98
CA VAL A 71 -11.98 -1.58 -8.00
C VAL A 71 -12.93 -0.61 -8.70
N HIS A 72 -14.21 -0.71 -8.38
CA HIS A 72 -15.25 0.20 -8.87
C HIS A 72 -15.58 1.24 -7.79
N PRO A 73 -15.65 2.54 -8.13
CA PRO A 73 -16.12 3.58 -7.20
C PRO A 73 -17.59 3.43 -6.81
#